data_AF-A0A8J5NVL6-F1
#
_entry.id   AF-A0A8J5NVL6-F1
#
_cell.length_a   1.000
_cell.length_b   1.000
_cell.length_c   1.000
_cell.angle_alpha   90.00
_cell.angle_beta   90.00
_cell.angle_gamma   90.00
#
_symmetry.space_group_name_H-M   'P 1'
#
loop_
_entity.id
_entity.type
_entity.pdbx_description
1 polymer ?
#
loop_
_entity_poly.entity_id
_entity_poly.type
_entity_poly.pdbx_seq_one_letter_code
_entity_poly.pdbx_strand_id
1 'polypeptide(L)'
;MTRLTERVAIFAPPQTMICWLAQPTPERCAELCEDYVPRERQLTTPHPQWLDLLLWGSLREAAIERQDLYATGEFQRVYFDALCVVNWPYQPLGGLVTHPQTGQVGLRDALMAHAMNG
;
A
#
# COMPACT_ATOMS: atom_id res chain seq x y z
N MET A 1 6.70 -3.46 21.96
CA MET A 1 7.34 -3.17 20.66
C MET A 1 6.98 -4.24 19.61
N THR A 2 5.75 -4.75 19.60
CA THR A 2 5.48 -6.09 19.05
C THR A 2 4.91 -6.13 17.63
N ARG A 3 4.77 -4.99 16.93
CA ARG A 3 4.21 -4.93 15.56
C ARG A 3 4.87 -3.88 14.67
N LEU A 4 6.09 -3.42 15.00
CA LEU A 4 6.76 -2.36 14.25
C LEU A 4 6.89 -2.73 12.77
N THR A 5 7.34 -3.95 12.49
CA THR A 5 7.54 -4.48 11.14
C THR A 5 6.24 -4.56 10.37
N GLU A 6 5.19 -5.09 11.00
CA GLU A 6 3.86 -5.20 10.41
C GLU A 6 3.29 -3.83 10.03
N ARG A 7 3.55 -2.82 10.89
CA ARG A 7 3.13 -1.42 10.69
C ARG A 7 4.00 -0.63 9.72
N VAL A 8 5.23 -1.08 9.47
CA VAL A 8 6.16 -0.41 8.54
C VAL A 8 6.07 -1.05 7.15
N ALA A 9 5.87 -2.35 7.09
CA ALA A 9 5.70 -3.12 5.86
C ALA A 9 4.47 -2.68 5.05
N ILE A 10 3.43 -2.17 5.72
CA ILE A 10 2.25 -1.62 5.04
C ILE A 10 2.57 -0.48 4.07
N PHE A 11 3.70 0.21 4.26
CA PHE A 11 4.09 1.30 3.37
C PHE A 11 4.75 0.82 2.07
N ALA A 12 5.10 -0.46 1.94
CA ALA A 12 5.64 -0.99 0.68
C ALA A 12 4.66 -0.85 -0.49
N PRO A 13 3.40 -1.33 -0.38
CA PRO A 13 2.44 -1.17 -1.48
C PRO A 13 2.15 0.29 -1.87
N PRO A 14 1.84 1.21 -0.93
CA PRO A 14 1.69 2.63 -1.25
C PRO A 14 2.95 3.24 -1.87
N GLN A 15 4.15 2.86 -1.42
CA GLN A 15 5.39 3.33 -2.02
C GLN A 15 5.49 2.93 -3.49
N THR A 16 5.23 1.66 -3.84
CA THR A 16 5.24 1.20 -5.23
C THR A 16 4.22 1.96 -6.07
N MET A 17 2.99 2.15 -5.55
CA MET A 17 1.95 2.94 -6.22
C MET A 17 2.37 4.40 -6.44
N ILE A 18 2.94 5.06 -5.43
CA ILE A 18 3.43 6.44 -5.52
C ILE A 18 4.59 6.54 -6.52
N CYS A 19 5.51 5.57 -6.52
CA CYS A 19 6.62 5.54 -7.47
C CYS A 19 6.17 5.37 -8.92
N TRP A 20 5.12 4.58 -9.16
CA TRP A 20 4.47 4.48 -10.47
C TRP A 20 3.72 5.77 -10.82
N LEU A 21 2.92 6.35 -9.93
CA LEU A 21 2.23 7.63 -10.15
C LEU A 21 3.20 8.76 -10.51
N ALA A 22 4.37 8.81 -9.86
CA ALA A 22 5.40 9.79 -10.14
C ALA A 22 6.09 9.59 -11.50
N GLN A 23 6.16 8.34 -11.99
CA GLN A 23 6.81 7.97 -13.25
C GLN A 23 6.05 6.81 -13.91
N PRO A 24 4.95 7.09 -14.63
CA PRO A 24 4.03 6.07 -15.12
C PRO A 24 4.55 5.41 -16.40
N THR A 25 5.65 4.66 -16.30
CA THR A 25 6.18 3.86 -17.42
C THR A 25 5.55 2.47 -17.46
N PRO A 26 5.48 1.82 -18.64
CA PRO A 26 4.99 0.44 -18.75
C PRO A 26 5.73 -0.55 -17.85
N GLU A 27 7.04 -0.38 -17.69
CA GLU A 27 7.90 -1.24 -16.89
C GLU A 27 7.53 -1.16 -15.40
N ARG A 28 7.35 0.06 -14.87
CA ARG A 28 6.92 0.26 -13.47
C ARG A 28 5.48 -0.17 -13.24
N CYS A 29 4.62 -0.01 -14.24
CA CYS A 29 3.26 -0.52 -14.18
C CYS A 29 3.25 -2.05 -14.06
N ALA A 30 4.17 -2.74 -14.77
CA ALA A 30 4.31 -4.19 -14.69
C ALA A 30 4.84 -4.70 -13.34
N GLU A 31 5.42 -3.84 -12.50
CA GLU A 31 5.83 -4.16 -11.12
C GLU A 31 4.67 -4.08 -10.11
N LEU A 32 3.53 -3.51 -10.51
CA LEU A 32 2.33 -3.46 -9.67
C LEU A 32 1.69 -4.85 -9.60
N CYS A 33 1.17 -5.21 -8.43
CA CYS A 33 0.23 -6.32 -8.37
C CYS A 33 -1.11 -5.89 -9.01
N GLU A 34 -1.94 -6.86 -9.41
CA GLU A 34 -3.20 -6.64 -10.11
C GLU A 34 -4.14 -5.65 -9.37
N ASP A 35 -4.13 -5.67 -8.05
CA ASP A 35 -4.96 -4.78 -7.22
C ASP A 35 -4.47 -3.32 -7.19
N TYR A 36 -3.21 -3.06 -7.55
CA TYR A 36 -2.63 -1.71 -7.51
C TYR A 36 -2.72 -1.00 -8.86
N VAL A 37 -2.92 -1.74 -9.95
CA VAL A 37 -3.18 -1.15 -11.27
C VAL A 37 -4.46 -0.29 -11.20
N PRO A 38 -4.44 0.93 -11.75
CA PRO A 38 -5.65 1.76 -11.81
C PRO A 38 -6.78 1.06 -12.53
N ARG A 39 -7.98 1.19 -11.97
CA ARG A 39 -9.22 0.66 -12.56
C ARG A 39 -10.06 1.79 -13.14
N GLU A 40 -11.05 1.43 -13.93
CA GLU A 40 -11.84 2.37 -14.74
C GLU A 40 -12.41 3.52 -13.91
N ARG A 41 -13.05 3.25 -12.77
CA ARG A 41 -13.70 4.32 -11.98
C ARG A 41 -12.71 5.27 -11.35
N GLN A 42 -11.52 4.78 -11.03
CA GLN A 42 -10.42 5.63 -10.57
C GLN A 42 -10.05 6.71 -11.61
N LEU A 43 -10.26 6.42 -12.90
CA LEU A 43 -9.96 7.33 -14.01
C LEU A 43 -11.18 8.15 -14.47
N THR A 44 -12.39 7.64 -14.27
CA THR A 44 -13.62 8.24 -14.83
C THR A 44 -14.51 8.94 -13.80
N THR A 45 -14.36 8.65 -12.51
CA THR A 45 -15.27 9.12 -11.46
C THR A 45 -14.55 10.06 -10.51
N PRO A 46 -14.99 11.32 -10.33
CA PRO A 46 -14.44 12.22 -9.32
C PRO A 46 -14.62 11.65 -7.91
N HIS A 47 -13.56 11.62 -7.12
CA HIS A 47 -13.57 11.06 -5.77
C HIS A 47 -12.44 11.67 -4.91
N PRO A 48 -12.48 11.54 -3.57
CA PRO A 48 -11.39 12.00 -2.72
C PRO A 48 -10.10 11.22 -2.95
N GLN A 49 -8.98 11.94 -3.13
CA GLN A 49 -7.66 11.38 -3.45
C GLN A 49 -7.21 10.22 -2.55
N TRP A 50 -7.66 10.16 -1.29
CA TRP A 50 -7.24 9.10 -0.39
C TRP A 50 -7.85 7.74 -0.73
N LEU A 51 -8.96 7.68 -1.48
CA LEU A 51 -9.54 6.41 -1.93
C LEU A 51 -8.61 5.67 -2.90
N ASP A 52 -7.75 6.38 -3.63
CA ASP A 52 -6.69 5.78 -4.45
C ASP A 52 -5.71 4.93 -3.63
N LEU A 53 -5.63 5.14 -2.32
CA LEU A 53 -4.74 4.41 -1.41
C LEU A 53 -5.36 3.12 -0.85
N LEU A 54 -6.59 2.78 -1.27
CA LEU A 54 -7.20 1.49 -0.96
C LEU A 54 -6.47 0.39 -1.75
N LEU A 55 -5.83 -0.53 -1.03
CA LEU A 55 -4.89 -1.50 -1.58
C LEU A 55 -5.59 -2.50 -2.48
N TRP A 56 -6.75 -3.02 -2.06
CA TRP A 56 -7.55 -3.93 -2.87
C TRP A 56 -8.32 -3.17 -3.96
N GLY A 57 -8.04 -3.48 -5.23
CA GLY A 57 -8.62 -2.76 -6.36
C GLY A 57 -10.15 -2.92 -6.43
N SER A 58 -10.68 -4.06 -6.01
CA SER A 58 -12.13 -4.29 -5.92
C SER A 58 -12.79 -3.46 -4.82
N LEU A 59 -12.15 -3.33 -3.65
CA LEU A 59 -12.61 -2.45 -2.57
C LEU A 59 -12.55 -0.98 -3.01
N ARG A 60 -11.49 -0.60 -3.71
CA ARG A 60 -11.32 0.74 -4.28
C ARG A 60 -12.47 1.09 -5.23
N GLU A 61 -12.75 0.22 -6.21
CA GLU A 61 -13.87 0.41 -7.15
C GLU A 61 -15.23 0.51 -6.45
N ALA A 62 -15.46 -0.31 -5.42
CA ALA A 62 -16.70 -0.28 -4.64
C ALA A 62 -16.82 1.01 -3.81
N ALA A 63 -15.71 1.50 -3.23
CA ALA A 63 -15.68 2.73 -2.45
C ALA A 63 -15.87 3.98 -3.32
N ILE A 64 -15.28 4.00 -4.53
CA ILE A 64 -15.47 5.08 -5.51
C ILE A 64 -16.89 5.08 -6.08
N GLU A 65 -17.53 3.91 -6.22
CA GLU A 65 -18.93 3.83 -6.65
C GLU A 65 -19.90 4.29 -5.56
N ARG A 66 -19.63 3.94 -4.30
CA ARG A 66 -20.51 4.20 -3.15
C ARG A 66 -19.89 5.19 -2.17
N GLN A 67 -19.51 6.35 -2.70
CA GLN A 67 -18.78 7.38 -1.95
C GLN A 67 -19.58 7.92 -0.76
N ASP A 68 -20.91 7.93 -0.87
CA ASP A 68 -21.82 8.31 0.23
C ASP A 68 -21.63 7.46 1.49
N LEU A 69 -21.14 6.22 1.33
CA LEU A 69 -20.93 5.28 2.43
C LEU A 69 -19.46 5.15 2.81
N TYR A 70 -18.57 5.11 1.82
CA TYR A 70 -17.15 4.80 2.04
C TYR A 70 -16.23 6.02 2.00
N ALA A 71 -16.62 7.14 1.39
CA ALA A 71 -15.82 8.36 1.38
C ALA A 71 -15.98 9.18 2.68
N THR A 72 -16.07 8.49 3.83
CA THR A 72 -16.29 9.08 5.15
C THR A 72 -15.02 9.04 5.99
N GLY A 73 -14.87 9.99 6.91
CA GLY A 73 -13.75 10.00 7.86
C GLY A 73 -13.73 8.78 8.79
N GLU A 74 -14.90 8.20 9.07
CA GLU A 74 -15.00 6.96 9.86
C GLU A 74 -14.41 5.77 9.12
N PHE A 75 -14.84 5.52 7.87
CA PHE A 75 -14.31 4.41 7.09
C PHE A 75 -12.81 4.61 6.80
N GLN A 76 -12.39 5.84 6.49
CA GLN A 76 -10.97 6.17 6.33
C GLN A 76 -10.16 5.75 7.56
N ARG A 77 -10.60 6.14 8.76
CA ARG A 77 -9.92 5.78 10.02
C ARG A 77 -9.90 4.26 10.24
N VAL A 78 -11.04 3.60 10.10
CA VAL A 78 -11.14 2.13 10.30
C VAL A 78 -10.23 1.39 9.34
N TYR A 79 -10.20 1.80 8.07
CA TYR A 79 -9.34 1.20 7.06
C TYR A 79 -7.87 1.33 7.45
N PHE A 80 -7.37 2.54 7.68
CA PHE A 80 -5.95 2.76 8.00
C PHE A 80 -5.54 2.16 9.36
N ASP A 81 -6.44 2.10 10.35
CA ASP A 81 -6.18 1.45 11.63
C ASP A 81 -6.12 -0.09 11.49
N ALA A 82 -6.89 -0.66 10.55
CA ALA A 82 -6.91 -2.10 10.28
C ALA A 82 -5.73 -2.58 9.43
N LEU A 83 -5.08 -1.68 8.69
CA LEU A 83 -3.94 -2.03 7.85
C LEU A 83 -2.73 -2.47 8.69
N CYS A 84 -2.50 -3.78 8.73
CA CYS A 84 -1.31 -4.39 9.29
C CYS A 84 -0.91 -5.60 8.45
N VAL A 85 0.39 -5.72 8.16
CA VAL A 85 0.91 -6.93 7.52
C VAL A 85 0.91 -8.05 8.54
N VAL A 86 0.05 -9.06 8.37
CA VAL A 86 -0.09 -10.16 9.32
C VAL A 86 0.92 -11.27 8.98
N ASN A 87 1.31 -12.08 9.98
CA ASN A 87 2.06 -13.33 9.82
C ASN A 87 3.49 -13.20 9.24
N TRP A 88 4.21 -12.11 9.53
CA TRP A 88 5.64 -12.03 9.18
C TRP A 88 6.43 -13.14 9.92
N PRO A 89 7.07 -14.10 9.22
CA PRO A 89 7.62 -15.30 9.87
C PRO A 89 9.00 -15.09 10.51
N TYR A 90 9.58 -13.89 10.38
CA TYR A 90 10.91 -13.58 10.87
C TYR A 90 10.89 -12.58 12.04
N GLN A 91 12.06 -12.36 12.66
CA GLN A 91 12.23 -11.35 13.70
C GLN A 91 11.75 -9.97 13.20
N PRO A 92 11.15 -9.14 14.08
CA PRO A 92 10.62 -7.84 13.67
C PRO A 92 11.65 -6.97 12.91
N LEU A 93 12.85 -6.78 13.46
CA LEU A 93 13.88 -5.98 12.78
C LEU A 93 14.48 -6.67 11.55
N GLY A 94 14.21 -7.95 11.35
CA GLY A 94 14.69 -8.75 10.23
C GLY A 94 14.14 -8.33 8.87
N GLY A 95 13.09 -7.49 8.83
CA GLY A 95 12.55 -6.92 7.59
C GLY A 95 13.14 -5.56 7.19
N LEU A 96 13.99 -4.97 8.03
CA LEU A 96 14.61 -3.66 7.78
C LEU A 96 16.09 -3.81 7.41
N VAL A 97 16.58 -2.88 6.59
CA VAL A 97 18.00 -2.72 6.27
C VAL A 97 18.42 -1.30 6.61
N THR A 98 19.55 -1.17 7.31
CA THR A 98 20.18 0.14 7.55
C THR A 98 21.42 0.23 6.69
N HIS A 99 21.48 1.24 5.83
CA HIS A 99 22.62 1.47 4.96
C HIS A 99 23.80 1.99 5.79
N PRO A 100 24.95 1.29 5.83
CA PRO A 100 26.00 1.55 6.82
C PRO A 100 26.71 2.89 6.65
N GLN A 101 26.80 3.43 5.43
CA GLN A 101 27.46 4.73 5.22
C GLN A 101 26.52 5.94 5.36
N THR A 102 25.22 5.77 5.12
CA THR A 102 24.26 6.89 5.09
C THR A 102 23.29 6.89 6.26
N GLY A 103 23.20 5.78 7.02
CA GLY A 103 22.24 5.60 8.09
C GLY A 103 20.79 5.48 7.61
N GLN A 104 20.53 5.49 6.30
CA GLN A 104 19.18 5.37 5.75
C GLN A 104 18.60 3.99 6.08
N VAL A 105 17.34 3.98 6.53
CA VAL A 105 16.59 2.76 6.81
C VAL A 105 15.65 2.47 5.64
N GLY A 106 15.74 1.28 5.09
CA GLY A 106 14.87 0.77 4.03
C GLY A 106 14.21 -0.55 4.42
N LEU A 107 13.29 -1.00 3.58
CA LEU A 107 12.71 -2.34 3.65
C LEU A 107 13.62 -3.32 2.91
N ARG A 108 13.72 -4.56 3.42
CA ARG A 108 14.37 -5.65 2.68
C ARG A 108 13.45 -6.21 1.61
N ASP A 109 14.04 -6.76 0.56
CA ASP A 109 13.33 -7.44 -0.54
C ASP A 109 12.37 -8.52 -0.03
N ALA A 110 12.76 -9.29 0.99
CA ALA A 110 11.89 -10.31 1.59
C ALA A 110 10.64 -9.71 2.26
N LEU A 111 10.77 -8.55 2.92
CA LEU A 111 9.63 -7.87 3.53
C LEU A 111 8.76 -7.21 2.47
N MET A 112 9.37 -6.62 1.44
CA MET A 112 8.64 -6.08 0.30
C MET A 112 7.83 -7.19 -0.41
N ALA A 113 8.46 -8.31 -0.72
CA ALA A 113 7.78 -9.44 -1.33
C ALA A 113 6.63 -9.96 -0.46
N HIS A 114 6.82 -10.05 0.87
CA HIS A 114 5.76 -10.45 1.79
C HIS A 114 4.61 -9.43 1.84
N ALA A 115 4.90 -8.13 1.86
CA ALA A 115 3.89 -7.08 1.87
C ALA A 115 3.11 -6.95 0.54
N MET A 116 3.71 -7.38 -0.57
CA MET A 116 3.09 -7.33 -1.90
C MET A 116 2.28 -8.59 -2.25
N ASN A 117 2.51 -9.71 -1.55
CA ASN A 117 1.86 -11.00 -1.81
C ASN A 117 0.97 -11.50 -0.65
N GLY A 118 0.89 -10.74 0.44
CA GLY A 118 0.14 -11.08 1.65
C GLY A 118 -1.32 -10.64 1.62
#